data_AF-A0A8K0JYB5-F1
#
_entry.id   AF-A0A8K0JYB5-F1
#
_cell.length_a   1.000
_cell.length_b   1.000
_cell.length_c   1.000
_cell.angle_alpha   90.00
_cell.angle_beta   90.00
_cell.angle_gamma   90.00
#
_symmetry.space_group_name_H-M   'P 1'
#
loop_
_entity.id
_entity.type
_entity.pdbx_description
1 polymer ?
#
loop_
_entity_poly.entity_id
_entity_poly.type
_entity_poly.pdbx_seq_one_letter_code
_entity_poly.pdbx_strand_id
1 'polypeptide(L)'
;MYFLPLAEDLLHRVILLSGSALSPWALQRDPLSVKRKVAEQTGCHGDLLEDDIAPCLRDKTLEELLAVSPDPPRFLPGFAPFVDGAAVLLSTETAGDVLTATAAAAASPPHSSSSHPPGSSESEGGGEGSEGGEEVPQQRPRLQPRPASRKDLLFTLTSTESYPDLSAQQLEFGLDERTRDRLLRTFVRNAFLFHRSEIFSTLRNEYTDWERRGSSSAGGP
;
A
#
# COMPACT_ATOMS: atom_id res chain seq x y z
N MET A 1 -4.58 -5.36 5.75
CA MET A 1 -5.39 -6.54 6.15
C MET A 1 -6.92 -6.33 5.95
N TYR A 2 -7.36 -5.36 5.14
CA TYR A 2 -8.80 -5.14 4.82
C TYR A 2 -9.21 -5.66 3.43
N PHE A 3 -8.25 -6.29 2.78
CA PHE A 3 -8.27 -6.70 1.39
C PHE A 3 -8.40 -8.23 1.26
N LEU A 4 -8.75 -8.91 2.36
CA LEU A 4 -9.04 -10.34 2.36
C LEU A 4 -10.56 -10.53 2.22
N PRO A 5 -11.07 -11.14 1.13
CA PRO A 5 -12.49 -11.43 0.99
C PRO A 5 -13.02 -12.37 2.09
N LEU A 6 -12.11 -13.10 2.75
CA LEU A 6 -12.41 -13.96 3.91
C LEU A 6 -12.90 -13.20 5.15
N ALA A 7 -12.72 -11.88 5.22
CA ALA A 7 -13.04 -11.07 6.40
C ALA A 7 -14.27 -10.16 6.22
N GLU A 8 -15.04 -10.31 5.14
CA GLU A 8 -16.11 -9.36 4.76
C GLU A 8 -17.17 -9.17 5.85
N ASP A 9 -17.51 -10.23 6.61
CA ASP A 9 -18.55 -10.19 7.65
C ASP A 9 -18.01 -10.34 9.08
N LEU A 10 -16.69 -10.43 9.25
CA LEU A 10 -16.06 -10.61 10.56
C LEU A 10 -15.70 -9.27 11.21
N LEU A 11 -15.44 -8.23 10.40
CA LEU A 11 -14.91 -6.96 10.87
C LEU A 11 -15.85 -5.81 10.53
N HIS A 12 -16.41 -5.19 11.57
CA HIS A 12 -17.31 -4.04 11.43
C HIS A 12 -16.57 -2.70 11.48
N ARG A 13 -15.49 -2.65 12.27
CA ARG A 13 -14.69 -1.43 12.50
C ARG A 13 -13.22 -1.75 12.49
N VAL A 14 -12.47 -0.72 12.12
CA VAL A 14 -11.07 -0.77 11.75
C VAL A 14 -10.39 0.44 12.34
N ILE A 15 -9.32 0.20 13.11
CA ILE A 15 -8.45 1.27 13.58
C ILE A 15 -7.05 1.00 13.01
N LEU A 16 -6.53 1.96 12.25
CA LEU A 16 -5.18 1.97 11.71
C LEU A 16 -4.32 2.97 12.49
N LEU A 17 -3.33 2.47 13.21
CA LEU A 17 -2.38 3.31 13.95
C LEU A 17 -1.05 3.33 13.21
N SER A 18 -0.66 4.48 12.64
CA SER A 18 0.67 4.69 12.02
C SER A 18 1.05 3.62 10.98
N GLY A 19 0.07 3.14 10.21
CA GLY A 19 0.29 2.09 9.22
C GLY A 19 -0.89 1.88 8.29
N SER A 20 -0.60 1.58 7.03
CA SER A 20 -1.59 1.30 5.99
C SER A 20 -1.09 0.19 5.08
N ALA A 21 -2.01 -0.57 4.48
CA ALA A 21 -1.68 -1.53 3.42
C ALA A 21 -1.15 -0.85 2.14
N LEU A 22 -1.34 0.47 2.01
CA LEU A 22 -0.81 1.29 0.92
C LEU A 22 0.61 1.81 1.19
N SER A 23 1.12 1.62 2.41
CA SER A 23 2.48 2.04 2.74
C SER A 23 3.51 1.27 1.91
N PRO A 24 4.61 1.89 1.45
CA PRO A 24 5.65 1.20 0.66
C PRO A 24 6.26 -0.02 1.35
N TRP A 25 6.19 -0.08 2.68
CA TRP A 25 6.69 -1.15 3.53
C TRP A 25 5.66 -2.26 3.83
N ALA A 26 4.41 -2.13 3.37
CA ALA A 26 3.34 -3.07 3.72
C ALA A 26 3.23 -4.28 2.78
N LEU A 27 3.80 -4.20 1.58
CA LEU A 27 3.73 -5.24 0.55
C LEU A 27 5.10 -5.55 -0.04
N GLN A 28 5.35 -6.83 -0.31
CA GLN A 28 6.53 -7.28 -1.04
C GLN A 28 6.34 -6.98 -2.53
N ARG A 29 7.34 -6.33 -3.12
CA ARG A 29 7.33 -5.91 -4.54
C ARG A 29 7.88 -6.97 -5.46
N ASP A 30 8.83 -7.76 -4.97
CA ASP A 30 9.47 -8.83 -5.73
C ASP A 30 9.47 -10.12 -4.90
N PRO A 31 8.32 -10.80 -4.80
CA PRO A 31 8.21 -12.02 -3.99
C PRO A 31 9.09 -13.15 -4.52
N LEU A 32 9.41 -13.16 -5.82
CA LEU A 32 10.26 -14.19 -6.42
C LEU A 32 11.72 -14.05 -6.01
N SER A 33 12.27 -12.83 -5.92
CA SER A 33 13.64 -12.66 -5.41
C SER A 33 13.76 -13.07 -3.95
N VAL A 34 12.74 -12.77 -3.12
CA VAL A 34 12.70 -13.24 -1.72
C VAL A 34 12.60 -14.76 -1.65
N LYS A 35 11.69 -15.39 -2.43
CA LYS A 35 11.57 -16.85 -2.52
C LYS A 35 12.89 -17.51 -2.90
N ARG A 36 13.60 -16.94 -3.89
CA ARG A 36 14.94 -17.42 -4.29
C ARG A 36 15.95 -17.30 -3.16
N LYS A 37 15.99 -16.17 -2.46
CA LYS A 37 16.94 -15.96 -1.36
C LYS A 37 16.70 -16.95 -0.22
N VAL A 38 15.43 -17.20 0.10
CA VAL A 38 15.02 -18.21 1.10
C VAL A 38 15.47 -19.60 0.65
N ALA A 39 15.20 -19.98 -0.60
CA ALA A 39 15.60 -21.27 -1.17
C ALA A 39 17.12 -21.49 -1.11
N GLU A 40 17.90 -20.47 -1.49
CA GLU A 40 19.37 -20.51 -1.44
C GLU A 40 19.91 -20.69 -0.02
N GLN A 41 19.38 -19.93 0.95
CA GLN A 41 19.89 -19.95 2.33
C GLN A 41 19.43 -21.16 3.14
N THR A 42 18.27 -21.74 2.79
CA THR A 42 17.74 -22.93 3.46
C THR A 42 18.12 -24.23 2.76
N GLY A 43 18.63 -24.18 1.52
CA GLY A 43 18.88 -25.36 0.69
C GLY A 43 17.60 -26.02 0.15
N CYS A 44 16.45 -25.35 0.22
CA CYS A 44 15.19 -25.82 -0.36
C CYS A 44 15.12 -25.45 -1.85
N HIS A 45 15.64 -26.32 -2.71
CA HIS A 45 15.69 -26.11 -4.16
C HIS A 45 14.43 -26.63 -4.88
N GLY A 46 14.21 -26.12 -6.09
CA GLY A 46 13.08 -26.46 -6.96
C GLY A 46 12.94 -25.44 -8.09
N ASP A 47 11.95 -25.62 -8.96
CA ASP A 47 11.52 -24.56 -9.87
C ASP A 47 10.76 -23.50 -9.06
N LEU A 48 11.38 -22.36 -8.81
CA LEU A 48 10.80 -21.33 -7.93
C LEU A 48 9.60 -20.61 -8.54
N LEU A 49 9.31 -20.78 -9.84
CA LEU A 49 8.10 -20.25 -10.45
C LEU A 49 6.90 -21.16 -10.20
N GLU A 50 7.09 -22.47 -10.39
CA GLU A 50 6.00 -23.44 -10.40
C GLU A 50 5.89 -24.24 -9.09
N ASP A 51 7.01 -24.55 -8.43
CA ASP A 51 7.03 -25.42 -7.26
C ASP A 51 6.73 -24.68 -5.95
N ASP A 52 5.94 -25.31 -5.08
CA ASP A 52 5.81 -24.92 -3.68
C ASP A 52 6.95 -25.51 -2.84
N ILE A 53 7.84 -24.66 -2.35
CA ILE A 53 8.98 -25.07 -1.50
C ILE A 53 8.58 -25.20 -0.02
N ALA A 54 7.34 -24.86 0.36
CA ALA A 54 6.87 -24.93 1.74
C ALA A 54 7.02 -26.32 2.40
N PRO A 55 6.81 -27.46 1.72
CA PRO A 55 7.07 -28.77 2.31
C PRO A 55 8.50 -28.92 2.84
N CYS A 56 9.51 -28.53 2.05
CA CYS A 56 10.90 -28.55 2.49
C CYS A 56 11.16 -27.58 3.66
N LEU A 57 10.58 -26.37 3.60
CA LEU A 57 10.75 -25.37 4.66
C LEU A 57 10.16 -25.83 6.00
N ARG A 58 9.10 -26.64 5.99
CA ARG A 58 8.50 -27.21 7.22
C ARG A 58 9.42 -28.22 7.92
N ASP A 59 10.37 -28.80 7.20
CA ASP A 59 11.36 -29.75 7.76
C ASP A 59 12.62 -29.04 8.31
N LYS A 60 12.74 -27.72 8.10
CA LYS A 60 13.87 -26.93 8.61
C LYS A 60 13.69 -26.62 10.10
N THR A 61 14.81 -26.51 10.80
CA THR A 61 14.81 -26.06 12.19
C THR A 61 14.44 -24.58 12.27
N LEU A 62 13.91 -24.17 13.43
CA LEU A 62 13.59 -22.76 13.67
C LEU A 62 14.83 -21.86 13.51
N GLU A 63 16.00 -22.32 13.94
CA GLU A 63 17.25 -21.57 13.82
C GLU A 63 17.64 -21.35 12.35
N GLU A 64 17.54 -22.37 11.50
CA GLU A 64 17.77 -22.24 10.06
C GLU A 64 16.78 -21.28 9.40
N LEU A 65 15.51 -21.30 9.80
CA LEU A 65 14.48 -20.40 9.26
C LEU A 65 14.69 -18.95 9.70
N LEU A 66 15.06 -18.72 10.97
CA LEU A 66 15.33 -17.38 11.50
C LEU A 66 16.66 -16.79 11.01
N ALA A 67 17.61 -17.63 10.60
CA ALA A 67 18.86 -17.20 9.99
C ALA A 67 18.68 -16.62 8.58
N VAL A 68 17.53 -16.83 7.94
CA VAL A 68 17.26 -16.31 6.59
C VAL A 68 17.11 -14.78 6.63
N SER A 69 17.91 -14.10 5.81
CA SER A 69 17.91 -12.64 5.70
C SER A 69 17.70 -12.19 4.26
N PRO A 70 16.49 -11.73 3.91
CA PRO A 70 16.20 -11.12 2.62
C PRO A 70 16.64 -9.66 2.66
N ASP A 71 17.92 -9.40 2.41
CA ASP A 71 18.56 -8.07 2.37
C ASP A 71 17.78 -7.08 1.46
N PRO A 72 16.86 -6.26 1.99
CA PRO A 72 15.96 -5.48 1.17
C PRO A 72 16.52 -4.07 0.97
N PRO A 73 16.18 -3.40 -0.14
CA PRO A 73 16.50 -1.98 -0.29
C PRO A 73 15.88 -1.18 0.86
N ARG A 74 16.61 -0.16 1.34
CA ARG A 74 16.13 0.75 2.39
C ARG A 74 14.70 1.23 2.10
N PHE A 75 13.86 1.26 3.15
CA PHE A 75 12.44 1.62 3.13
C PHE A 75 11.47 0.61 2.50
N LEU A 76 11.97 -0.53 2.00
CA LEU A 76 11.15 -1.63 1.51
C LEU A 76 11.20 -2.82 2.48
N PRO A 77 10.18 -3.68 2.48
CA PRO A 77 10.17 -4.83 3.36
C PRO A 77 11.00 -5.97 2.78
N GLY A 78 11.64 -6.75 3.64
CA GLY A 78 12.24 -8.04 3.29
C GLY A 78 11.20 -9.14 3.21
N PHE A 79 10.57 -9.46 4.34
CA PHE A 79 9.36 -10.30 4.38
C PHE A 79 8.12 -9.43 4.53
N ALA A 80 7.17 -9.58 3.61
CA ALA A 80 5.87 -8.93 3.66
C ALA A 80 4.85 -9.72 2.83
N PRO A 81 3.54 -9.52 3.06
CA PRO A 81 2.51 -10.04 2.18
C PRO A 81 2.73 -9.59 0.73
N PHE A 82 2.30 -10.40 -0.23
CA PHE A 82 2.31 -10.04 -1.65
C PHE A 82 0.90 -10.25 -2.23
N VAL A 83 0.62 -9.57 -3.33
CA VAL A 83 -0.68 -9.66 -4.00
C VAL A 83 -0.67 -10.93 -4.86
N ASP A 84 -1.44 -11.94 -4.47
CA ASP A 84 -1.57 -13.23 -5.15
C ASP A 84 -2.96 -13.46 -5.76
N GLY A 85 -3.89 -12.52 -5.57
CA GLY A 85 -5.27 -12.64 -6.05
C GLY A 85 -6.13 -13.64 -5.28
N ALA A 86 -5.56 -14.38 -4.33
CA ALA A 86 -6.26 -15.41 -3.56
C ALA A 86 -6.48 -14.99 -2.10
N ALA A 87 -5.45 -14.44 -1.47
CA ALA A 87 -5.50 -13.97 -0.09
C ALA A 87 -5.53 -12.44 -0.03
N VAL A 88 -4.73 -11.73 -0.82
CA VAL A 88 -4.62 -10.27 -0.76
C VAL A 88 -5.11 -9.64 -2.07
N LEU A 89 -6.26 -8.95 -2.02
CA LEU A 89 -6.84 -8.22 -3.14
C LEU A 89 -6.69 -6.71 -2.97
N LEU A 90 -5.69 -6.08 -3.59
CA LEU A 90 -5.60 -4.63 -3.61
C LEU A 90 -6.55 -4.07 -4.69
N SER A 91 -7.85 -3.96 -4.37
CA SER A 91 -8.84 -3.42 -5.29
C SER A 91 -8.70 -1.90 -5.40
N THR A 92 -8.20 -1.44 -6.55
CA THR A 92 -7.97 -0.02 -6.89
C THR A 92 -9.26 0.82 -6.89
N GLU A 93 -10.44 0.21 -6.95
CA GLU A 93 -11.71 0.94 -6.93
C GLU A 93 -12.04 1.54 -5.56
N THR A 94 -11.53 0.95 -4.47
CA THR A 94 -11.69 1.50 -3.10
C THR A 94 -10.60 2.50 -2.72
N ALA A 95 -9.50 2.58 -3.49
CA ALA A 95 -8.44 3.55 -3.26
C ALA A 95 -8.89 4.99 -3.60
N GLY A 96 -9.82 5.15 -4.55
CA GLY A 96 -10.39 6.45 -4.92
C GLY A 96 -11.15 7.15 -3.79
N ASP A 97 -11.88 6.38 -2.97
CA ASP A 97 -12.63 6.88 -1.82
C ASP A 97 -11.73 7.16 -0.59
N VAL A 98 -10.60 6.45 -0.47
CA VAL A 98 -9.61 6.69 0.59
C VAL A 98 -8.73 7.91 0.28
N LEU A 99 -8.37 8.12 -0.99
CA LEU A 99 -7.60 9.29 -1.43
C LEU A 99 -8.39 10.60 -1.27
N THR A 100 -9.70 10.57 -1.48
CA THR A 100 -10.58 11.73 -1.24
C THR A 100 -10.71 12.06 0.26
N ALA A 101 -10.69 11.06 1.16
CA ALA A 101 -10.69 11.30 2.60
C ALA A 101 -9.39 11.96 3.10
N THR A 102 -8.23 11.60 2.52
CA THR A 102 -6.95 12.24 2.86
C THR A 102 -6.82 13.67 2.34
N ALA A 103 -7.41 13.98 1.18
CA ALA A 103 -7.44 15.35 0.65
C ALA A 103 -8.46 16.24 1.39
N ALA A 104 -9.61 15.68 1.79
CA ALA A 104 -10.64 16.42 2.52
C ALA A 104 -10.21 16.80 3.95
N ALA A 105 -9.41 15.97 4.62
CA ALA A 105 -8.88 16.31 5.95
C ALA A 105 -7.86 17.47 5.92
N ALA A 106 -7.20 17.69 4.78
CA ALA A 106 -6.25 18.79 4.59
C ALA A 106 -6.93 20.10 4.13
N ALA A 107 -8.19 20.05 3.70
CA ALA A 107 -8.90 21.18 3.11
C ALA A 107 -10.37 21.22 3.52
N SER A 108 -10.69 21.70 4.73
CA SER A 108 -11.78 22.67 5.03
C SER A 108 -12.21 22.68 6.52
N PRO A 109 -12.58 23.86 7.09
CA PRO A 109 -13.34 23.97 8.36
C PRO A 109 -14.85 23.70 8.13
N PRO A 110 -15.68 23.56 9.19
CA PRO A 110 -16.94 22.83 9.11
C PRO A 110 -18.09 23.73 8.69
N HIS A 111 -18.83 23.41 7.63
CA HIS A 111 -20.27 23.73 7.53
C HIS A 111 -21.00 22.76 6.60
N SER A 112 -22.23 22.44 7.03
CA SER A 112 -23.23 21.53 6.50
C SER A 112 -23.84 21.97 5.16
N SER A 113 -24.18 21.01 4.28
CA SER A 113 -25.56 20.82 3.78
C SER A 113 -25.64 19.71 2.72
N SER A 114 -26.71 18.93 2.84
CA SER A 114 -27.20 17.86 1.98
C SER A 114 -27.66 18.30 0.58
N SER A 115 -27.53 17.42 -0.42
CA SER A 115 -28.52 17.30 -1.50
C SER A 115 -28.45 15.95 -2.22
N HIS A 116 -29.64 15.37 -2.44
CA HIS A 116 -29.92 14.16 -3.24
C HIS A 116 -29.73 14.39 -4.75
N PRO A 117 -29.55 13.33 -5.57
CA PRO A 117 -29.58 13.42 -7.03
C PRO A 117 -30.97 13.09 -7.63
N PRO A 118 -31.34 13.65 -8.80
CA PRO A 118 -32.24 13.00 -9.76
C PRO A 118 -31.39 12.15 -10.74
N GLY A 119 -31.84 11.12 -11.45
CA GLY A 119 -33.14 10.82 -12.05
C GLY A 119 -32.82 10.25 -13.43
N SER A 120 -33.16 8.99 -13.67
CA SER A 120 -32.79 8.15 -14.81
C SER A 120 -33.58 8.44 -16.08
N SER A 121 -32.99 8.15 -17.25
CA SER A 121 -33.73 7.88 -18.49
C SER A 121 -33.11 6.70 -19.25
N GLU A 122 -33.98 5.77 -19.59
CA GLU A 122 -33.77 4.46 -20.21
C GLU A 122 -33.60 4.52 -21.74
N SER A 123 -33.07 3.44 -22.33
CA SER A 123 -33.42 2.96 -23.69
C SER A 123 -32.97 1.50 -23.88
N GLU A 124 -33.95 0.60 -24.00
CA GLU A 124 -33.88 -0.76 -24.61
C GLU A 124 -33.98 -0.64 -26.15
N GLY A 125 -33.67 -1.60 -27.04
CA GLY A 125 -33.29 -3.02 -26.98
C GLY A 125 -33.36 -3.66 -28.39
N GLY A 126 -33.01 -4.96 -28.49
CA GLY A 126 -33.31 -5.91 -29.59
C GLY A 126 -32.13 -6.24 -30.55
N GLY A 127 -31.80 -7.48 -30.94
CA GLY A 127 -32.32 -8.83 -30.68
C GLY A 127 -31.57 -9.90 -31.53
N GLU A 128 -31.58 -11.17 -31.06
CA GLU A 128 -31.50 -12.49 -31.77
C GLU A 128 -30.25 -12.87 -32.61
N GLY A 129 -29.68 -14.10 -32.66
CA GLY A 129 -29.95 -15.42 -32.07
C GLY A 129 -28.95 -16.50 -32.60
N SER A 130 -29.11 -17.74 -32.12
CA SER A 130 -28.66 -19.06 -32.65
C SER A 130 -27.34 -19.74 -32.21
N GLU A 131 -27.47 -21.08 -32.15
CA GLU A 131 -26.76 -22.13 -31.38
C GLU A 131 -25.38 -22.60 -31.89
N GLY A 132 -24.63 -23.27 -30.98
CA GLY A 132 -23.50 -24.15 -31.29
C GLY A 132 -22.76 -24.59 -30.03
N GLY A 133 -22.80 -25.88 -29.70
CA GLY A 133 -22.16 -26.44 -28.50
C GLY A 133 -20.68 -26.77 -28.71
N GLU A 134 -19.86 -26.48 -27.69
CA GLU A 134 -18.52 -27.04 -27.53
C GLU A 134 -18.17 -27.08 -26.03
N GLU A 135 -17.76 -28.25 -25.53
CA GLU A 135 -17.41 -28.48 -24.11
C GLU A 135 -16.17 -27.65 -23.71
N VAL A 136 -16.33 -26.78 -22.71
CA VAL A 136 -15.27 -25.90 -22.18
C VAL A 136 -14.64 -26.55 -20.92
N PRO A 137 -13.30 -26.58 -20.77
CA PRO A 137 -12.65 -27.11 -19.57
C PRO A 137 -13.08 -26.31 -18.33
N GLN A 138 -13.39 -27.00 -17.22
CA GLN A 138 -13.87 -26.41 -15.97
C GLN A 138 -12.96 -25.26 -15.50
N GLN A 139 -13.36 -24.02 -15.83
CA GLN A 139 -12.77 -22.81 -15.30
C GLN A 139 -13.16 -22.73 -13.82
N ARG A 140 -12.16 -22.64 -12.94
CA ARG A 140 -12.38 -22.25 -11.53
C ARG A 140 -13.28 -21.01 -11.54
N PRO A 141 -14.39 -20.99 -10.79
CA PRO A 141 -15.31 -19.86 -10.82
C PRO A 141 -14.52 -18.61 -10.46
N ARG A 142 -14.45 -17.64 -11.40
CA ARG A 142 -14.00 -16.29 -11.07
C ARG A 142 -14.91 -15.83 -9.95
N LEU A 143 -14.35 -15.66 -8.74
CA LEU A 143 -15.06 -14.95 -7.69
C LEU A 143 -15.40 -13.58 -8.27
N GLN A 144 -16.67 -13.37 -8.58
CA GLN A 144 -17.16 -12.03 -8.86
C GLN A 144 -16.89 -11.22 -7.59
N PRO A 145 -16.18 -10.09 -7.66
CA PRO A 145 -15.96 -9.25 -6.49
C PRO A 145 -17.33 -8.82 -6.01
N ARG A 146 -17.77 -9.36 -4.87
CA ARG A 146 -18.97 -8.89 -4.20
C ARG A 146 -18.68 -7.45 -3.78
N PRO A 147 -19.67 -6.54 -3.86
CA PRO A 147 -19.48 -5.19 -3.35
C PRO A 147 -19.09 -5.28 -1.88
N ALA A 148 -17.88 -4.84 -1.56
CA ALA A 148 -17.32 -4.94 -0.23
C ALA A 148 -18.27 -4.26 0.77
N SER A 149 -18.59 -4.97 1.87
CA SER A 149 -19.39 -4.39 2.95
C SER A 149 -18.73 -3.10 3.46
N ARG A 150 -19.51 -2.03 3.61
CA ARG A 150 -19.06 -0.74 4.15
C ARG A 150 -18.55 -0.94 5.58
N LYS A 151 -17.33 -0.49 5.88
CA LYS A 151 -16.70 -0.63 7.20
C LYS A 151 -16.34 0.71 7.83
N ASP A 152 -16.53 0.78 9.14
CA ASP A 152 -15.99 1.75 10.09
C ASP A 152 -14.48 1.95 10.00
N LEU A 153 -13.91 2.97 9.34
CA LEU A 153 -12.45 3.17 9.32
C LEU A 153 -12.01 4.43 10.09
N LEU A 154 -11.16 4.24 11.09
CA LEU A 154 -10.43 5.29 11.78
C LEU A 154 -8.92 5.12 11.51
N PHE A 155 -8.26 6.17 11.03
CA PHE A 155 -6.80 6.21 10.93
C PHE A 155 -6.24 7.24 11.90
N THR A 156 -5.11 6.93 12.52
CA THR A 156 -4.37 7.85 13.37
C THR A 156 -2.94 7.96 12.90
N LEU A 157 -2.41 9.17 12.96
CA LEU A 157 -1.02 9.48 12.64
C LEU A 157 -0.32 9.95 13.91
N THR A 158 1.00 9.78 13.95
CA THR A 158 1.86 10.31 15.01
C THR A 158 2.89 11.25 14.37
N SER A 159 3.23 12.33 15.07
CA SER A 159 4.32 13.21 14.66
C SER A 159 5.70 12.56 14.83
N THR A 160 5.78 11.49 15.62
CA THR A 160 7.02 10.76 15.89
C THR A 160 6.83 9.30 15.52
N GLU A 161 7.03 8.99 14.24
CA GLU A 161 7.17 7.60 13.81
C GLU A 161 8.59 7.13 14.12
N SER A 162 8.71 5.95 14.72
CA SER A 162 10.01 5.36 15.03
C SER A 162 10.62 4.75 13.76
N TYR A 163 11.30 5.57 12.97
CA TYR A 163 12.27 5.05 12.01
C TYR A 163 13.62 4.86 12.74
N PRO A 164 14.16 3.63 12.81
CA PRO A 164 15.42 3.35 13.51
C PRO A 164 16.66 3.97 12.84
N ASP A 165 16.47 4.69 11.74
CA ASP A 165 17.53 5.25 10.91
C ASP A 165 18.03 6.64 11.36
N LEU A 166 17.40 7.25 12.36
CA LEU A 166 17.78 8.56 12.87
C LEU A 166 18.61 8.41 14.15
N SER A 167 19.74 9.10 14.21
CA SER A 167 20.54 9.17 15.44
C SER A 167 19.85 10.05 16.47
N ALA A 168 20.18 9.87 17.77
CA ALA A 168 19.68 10.73 18.84
C ALA A 168 19.95 12.22 18.57
N GLN A 169 21.11 12.54 17.99
CA GLN A 169 21.47 13.90 17.61
C GLN A 169 20.57 14.45 16.49
N GLN A 170 20.20 13.63 15.50
CA GLN A 170 19.29 14.06 14.44
C GLN A 170 17.86 14.27 14.93
N LEU A 171 17.44 13.53 15.97
CA LEU A 171 16.15 13.74 16.61
C LEU A 171 16.11 15.04 17.42
N GLU A 172 17.22 15.39 18.08
CA GLU A 172 17.31 16.59 18.93
C GLU A 172 17.56 17.87 18.12
N PHE A 173 18.49 17.83 17.16
CA PHE A 173 18.94 19.02 16.41
C PHE A 173 18.37 19.09 14.98
N GLY A 174 17.62 18.07 14.55
CA GLY A 174 17.06 17.97 13.21
C GLY A 174 18.04 17.42 12.17
N LEU A 175 17.54 17.30 10.93
CA LEU A 175 18.31 16.82 9.78
C LEU A 175 18.90 17.99 8.99
N ASP A 176 20.17 17.88 8.60
CA ASP A 176 20.78 18.77 7.62
C ASP A 176 20.19 18.53 6.22
N GLU A 177 20.20 19.57 5.38
CA GLU A 177 19.61 19.52 4.04
C GLU A 177 20.19 18.41 3.17
N ARG A 178 21.51 18.16 3.28
CA ARG A 178 22.17 17.11 2.50
C ARG A 178 21.69 15.73 2.91
N THR A 179 21.60 15.45 4.21
CA THR A 179 21.06 14.18 4.70
C THR A 179 19.59 14.02 4.37
N ARG A 180 18.77 15.07 4.59
CA ARG A 180 17.35 15.08 4.21
C ARG A 180 17.19 14.74 2.73
N ASP A 181 17.87 15.45 1.84
CA ASP A 181 17.76 15.24 0.40
C ASP A 181 18.26 13.87 -0.03
N ARG A 182 19.31 13.34 0.62
CA ARG A 182 19.79 11.97 0.39
C ARG A 182 18.76 10.94 0.83
N LEU A 183 18.13 11.14 1.98
CA LEU A 183 17.11 10.25 2.54
C LEU A 183 15.87 10.23 1.64
N LEU A 184 15.32 11.40 1.33
CA LEU A 184 14.17 11.56 0.43
C LEU A 184 14.46 10.97 -0.96
N ARG A 185 15.62 11.24 -1.54
CA ARG A 185 15.99 10.68 -2.85
C ARG A 185 16.08 9.15 -2.81
N THR A 186 16.63 8.58 -1.73
CA THR A 186 16.72 7.12 -1.56
C THR A 186 15.33 6.51 -1.42
N PHE A 187 14.48 7.11 -0.60
CA PHE A 187 13.08 6.70 -0.45
C PHE A 187 12.36 6.72 -1.79
N VAL A 188 12.39 7.84 -2.51
CA VAL A 188 11.68 7.98 -3.79
C VAL A 188 12.16 6.97 -4.83
N ARG A 189 13.48 6.78 -4.93
CA ARG A 189 14.08 5.82 -5.87
C ARG A 189 13.63 4.38 -5.60
N ASN A 190 13.58 3.98 -4.34
CA ASN A 190 13.25 2.61 -3.96
C ASN A 190 11.72 2.39 -3.96
N ALA A 191 10.94 3.39 -3.51
CA ALA A 191 9.50 3.30 -3.32
C ALA A 191 8.68 3.61 -4.58
N PHE A 192 9.20 4.28 -5.60
CA PHE A 192 8.41 4.61 -6.80
C PHE A 192 9.09 4.11 -8.07
N LEU A 193 8.30 3.71 -9.06
CA LEU A 193 8.80 3.28 -10.37
C LEU A 193 8.80 4.44 -11.37
N PHE A 194 7.75 5.26 -11.35
CA PHE A 194 7.50 6.34 -12.30
C PHE A 194 7.60 7.72 -11.64
N HIS A 195 7.76 8.77 -12.44
CA HIS A 195 7.74 10.19 -12.02
C HIS A 195 8.67 10.55 -10.85
N ARG A 196 9.75 9.78 -10.63
CA ARG A 196 10.65 9.93 -9.47
C ARG A 196 11.17 11.35 -9.28
N SER A 197 11.55 12.04 -10.36
CA SER A 197 12.07 13.40 -10.29
C SER A 197 11.01 14.39 -9.78
N GLU A 198 9.79 14.29 -10.31
CA GLU A 198 8.65 15.14 -9.96
C GLU A 198 8.21 14.89 -8.51
N ILE A 199 8.04 13.62 -8.14
CA ILE A 199 7.72 13.21 -6.77
C ILE A 199 8.77 13.74 -5.78
N PHE A 200 10.06 13.60 -6.11
CA PHE A 200 11.14 14.11 -5.27
C PHE A 200 11.07 15.63 -5.11
N SER A 201 10.82 16.39 -6.19
CA SER A 201 10.67 17.85 -6.10
C SER A 201 9.48 18.27 -5.24
N THR A 202 8.34 17.60 -5.36
CA THR A 202 7.14 17.87 -4.56
C THR A 202 7.40 17.57 -3.07
N LEU A 203 7.96 16.41 -2.76
CA LEU A 203 8.32 16.04 -1.38
C LEU A 203 9.34 17.01 -0.79
N ARG A 204 10.38 17.37 -1.56
CA ARG A 204 11.36 18.35 -1.09
C ARG A 204 10.68 19.70 -0.82
N ASN A 205 9.81 20.17 -1.71
CA ASN A 205 9.11 21.45 -1.52
C ASN A 205 8.29 21.47 -0.23
N GLU A 206 7.46 20.45 -0.02
CA GLU A 206 6.59 20.35 1.16
C GLU A 206 7.37 20.35 2.48
N TYR A 207 8.52 19.66 2.52
CA TYR A 207 9.31 19.49 3.74
C TYR A 207 10.51 20.45 3.88
N THR A 208 10.60 21.46 3.01
CA THR A 208 11.65 22.52 3.10
C THR A 208 11.05 23.88 3.46
N ASP A 209 9.76 24.11 3.18
CA ASP A 209 9.13 25.43 3.32
C ASP A 209 8.62 25.69 4.76
N TRP A 210 9.56 25.80 5.71
CA TRP A 210 9.26 26.08 7.12
C TRP A 210 9.01 27.59 7.39
N GLU A 211 9.24 28.45 6.40
CA GLU A 211 9.19 29.92 6.51
C GLU A 211 7.84 30.59 6.22
N ARG A 212 6.75 29.81 6.05
CA ARG A 212 5.41 30.38 6.34
C ARG A 212 5.20 30.70 7.83
N ARG A 213 6.18 30.41 8.69
CA ARG A 213 6.29 30.99 10.05
C ARG A 213 6.99 32.34 10.02
N GLY A 214 6.40 33.26 9.28
CA GLY A 214 6.88 34.60 9.11
C GLY A 214 5.89 35.33 8.25
N SER A 215 4.77 35.72 8.85
CA SER A 215 3.90 36.74 8.28
C SER A 215 4.77 37.92 7.82
N SER A 216 5.05 38.02 6.53
CA SER A 216 5.19 39.31 5.86
C SER A 216 3.79 39.93 5.72
N SER A 217 3.15 40.11 6.87
CA SER A 217 1.97 40.97 7.05
C SER A 217 2.16 41.74 8.35
N ALA A 218 3.18 42.59 8.38
CA ALA A 218 3.11 43.83 9.14
C ALA A 218 2.75 44.92 8.14
N GLY A 219 1.49 45.36 8.15
CA GLY A 219 1.06 46.60 7.50
C GLY A 219 1.87 47.77 8.05
N GLY A 220 2.31 48.71 7.20
CA GLY A 220 1.68 50.02 7.03
C GLY A 220 2.14 51.01 8.12
N PRO A 221 2.17 52.34 7.91
CA PRO A 221 1.59 53.13 6.83
C PRO A 221 2.56 53.51 5.69
#